data_AF-A0A1W9SDJ8-F1
#
_entry.id   AF-A0A1W9SDJ8-F1
#
_cell.length_a   1.000
_cell.length_b   1.000
_cell.length_c   1.000
_cell.angle_alpha   90.00
_cell.angle_beta   90.00
_cell.angle_gamma   90.00
#
_symmetry.space_group_name_H-M   'P 1'
#
loop_
_entity.id
_entity.type
_entity.pdbx_description
1 polymer ?
#
loop_
_entity_poly.entity_id
_entity_poly.type
_entity_poly.pdbx_seq_one_letter_code
_entity_poly.pdbx_strand_id
1 'polypeptide(L)'
;MLEALKIDSSEMIAIDEKLELIWMNAVKWGIMHPKEFLFFQQFANSPFISNLTREQAVSQFEFIYDLISEAIGKNILKPMNKEFISAYFEGMVFTTIQYLRKHPDFISEENLVKIFDIYKNGITLK
;
A
#
# COMPACT_ATOMS: atom_id res chain seq x y z
N MET A 1 5.50 -4.17 9.98
CA MET A 1 5.02 -3.69 8.67
C MET A 1 5.73 -4.37 7.52
N LEU A 2 7.04 -4.17 7.34
CA LEU A 2 7.77 -4.70 6.16
C LEU A 2 7.69 -6.22 5.99
N GLU A 3 7.77 -6.99 7.08
CA GLU A 3 7.58 -8.44 7.01
C GLU A 3 6.18 -8.84 6.52
N ALA A 4 5.15 -8.05 6.85
CA ALA A 4 3.79 -8.29 6.35
C ALA A 4 3.66 -7.95 4.86
N LEU A 5 4.45 -7.02 4.34
CA LEU A 5 4.39 -6.60 2.94
C LEU A 5 5.26 -7.44 2.00
N LYS A 6 6.22 -8.19 2.54
CA LYS A 6 7.04 -9.11 1.75
C LYS A 6 6.16 -10.26 1.27
N ILE A 7 5.93 -10.30 -0.03
CA ILE A 7 5.29 -11.43 -0.70
C ILE A 7 6.40 -12.36 -1.17
N ASP A 8 6.21 -13.67 -0.96
CA ASP A 8 7.10 -14.69 -1.50
C ASP A 8 7.09 -14.63 -3.03
N SER A 9 8.24 -14.42 -3.64
CA SER A 9 8.39 -14.04 -5.05
C SER A 9 8.22 -15.21 -6.02
N SER A 10 7.27 -16.12 -5.76
CA SER A 10 6.98 -17.20 -6.71
C SER A 10 6.58 -16.62 -8.08
N GLU A 11 7.16 -17.16 -9.15
CA GLU A 11 7.07 -16.63 -10.52
C GLU A 11 5.64 -16.67 -11.13
N MET A 12 4.66 -17.23 -10.41
CA MET A 12 3.31 -17.50 -10.95
C MET A 12 2.23 -16.48 -10.58
N ILE A 13 2.48 -15.53 -9.66
CA ILE A 13 1.48 -14.55 -9.23
C ILE A 13 1.51 -13.33 -10.17
N ALA A 14 0.34 -12.95 -10.68
CA ALA A 14 0.22 -11.80 -11.57
C ALA A 14 0.56 -10.49 -10.83
N ILE A 15 1.06 -9.48 -11.55
CA ILE A 15 1.51 -8.22 -10.92
C ILE A 15 0.38 -7.50 -10.19
N ASP A 16 -0.83 -7.57 -10.71
CA ASP A 16 -2.00 -6.98 -10.09
C ASP A 16 -2.39 -7.71 -8.80
N GLU A 17 -2.30 -9.04 -8.77
CA GLU A 17 -2.47 -9.84 -7.56
C GLU A 17 -1.40 -9.51 -6.50
N LYS A 18 -0.15 -9.22 -6.93
CA LYS A 18 0.91 -8.78 -6.02
C LYS A 18 0.57 -7.43 -5.38
N LEU A 19 0.09 -6.47 -6.17
CA LEU A 19 -0.32 -5.15 -5.66
C LEU A 19 -1.49 -5.30 -4.66
N GLU A 20 -2.45 -6.18 -4.96
CA GLU A 20 -3.56 -6.50 -4.07
C GLU A 20 -3.08 -7.06 -2.74
N LEU A 21 -2.24 -8.09 -2.77
CA LEU A 21 -1.69 -8.72 -1.57
C LEU A 21 -0.88 -7.74 -0.72
N ILE A 22 -0.04 -6.89 -1.32
CA ILE A 22 0.70 -5.84 -0.59
C ILE A 22 -0.30 -4.91 0.10
N TRP A 23 -1.34 -4.48 -0.61
CA TRP A 23 -2.33 -3.55 -0.09
C TRP A 23 -3.11 -4.15 1.07
N MET A 24 -3.61 -5.38 0.90
CA MET A 24 -4.38 -6.10 1.91
C MET A 24 -3.54 -6.34 3.16
N ASN A 25 -2.27 -6.74 3.00
CA ASN A 25 -1.37 -6.95 4.12
C ASN A 25 -1.06 -5.65 4.86
N ALA A 26 -0.90 -4.54 4.14
CA ALA A 26 -0.73 -3.22 4.74
C ALA A 26 -1.93 -2.82 5.59
N VAL A 27 -3.15 -3.01 5.06
CA VAL A 27 -4.41 -2.71 5.77
C VAL A 27 -4.58 -3.61 6.99
N LYS A 28 -4.42 -4.93 6.82
CA LYS A 28 -4.51 -5.91 7.92
C LYS A 28 -3.50 -5.58 9.02
N TRP A 29 -2.26 -5.28 8.67
CA TRP A 29 -1.23 -4.88 9.62
C TRP A 29 -1.64 -3.62 10.38
N GLY A 30 -2.12 -2.58 9.71
CA GLY A 30 -2.52 -1.34 10.36
C GLY A 30 -3.72 -1.46 11.28
N ILE A 31 -4.65 -2.38 10.99
CA ILE A 31 -5.76 -2.72 11.89
C ILE A 31 -5.27 -3.47 13.14
N MET A 32 -4.35 -4.42 12.97
CA MET A 32 -3.78 -5.20 14.08
C MET A 32 -2.81 -4.40 14.95
N HIS A 33 -2.15 -3.38 14.40
CA HIS A 33 -1.13 -2.56 15.03
C HIS A 33 -1.48 -1.06 15.02
N PRO A 34 -2.60 -0.65 15.66
CA PRO A 34 -3.14 0.70 15.51
C PRO A 34 -2.23 1.78 16.12
N LYS A 35 -1.44 1.47 17.15
CA LYS A 35 -0.53 2.44 17.78
C LYS A 35 0.64 2.76 16.88
N GLU A 36 1.24 1.72 16.31
CA GLU A 36 2.36 1.80 15.36
C GLU A 36 1.92 2.51 14.09
N PHE A 37 0.75 2.16 13.56
CA PHE A 37 0.17 2.83 12.41
C PHE A 37 -0.07 4.33 12.65
N LEU A 38 -0.67 4.71 13.79
CA LEU A 38 -0.87 6.12 14.14
C LEU A 38 0.46 6.86 14.32
N PHE A 39 1.48 6.19 14.85
CA PHE A 39 2.83 6.75 14.93
C PHE A 39 3.37 7.06 13.53
N PHE A 40 3.34 6.09 12.59
CA PHE A 40 3.76 6.34 11.21
C PHE A 40 3.00 7.50 10.57
N GLN A 41 1.68 7.54 10.71
CA GLN A 41 0.84 8.60 10.15
C GLN A 41 1.21 9.99 10.68
N GLN A 42 1.52 10.11 11.98
CA GLN A 42 1.82 11.40 12.60
C GLN A 42 3.27 11.84 12.36
N PHE A 43 4.22 10.90 12.34
CA PHE A 43 5.64 11.22 12.36
C PHE A 43 6.33 11.17 11.00
N ALA A 44 5.80 10.45 10.00
CA ALA A 44 6.44 10.28 8.69
C ALA A 44 6.80 11.63 8.01
N ASN A 45 5.94 12.63 8.18
CA ASN A 45 6.12 13.99 7.65
C ASN A 45 6.49 15.02 8.72
N SER A 46 6.77 14.59 9.95
CA SER A 46 7.14 15.49 11.04
C SER A 46 8.61 15.92 10.96
N PRO A 47 8.96 17.12 11.48
CA PRO A 47 10.35 17.56 11.57
C PRO A 47 11.17 16.76 12.61
N PHE A 48 10.52 15.90 13.40
CA PHE A 48 11.17 15.10 14.44
C PHE A 48 11.83 13.83 13.91
N ILE A 49 11.55 13.44 12.66
CA ILE A 49 12.22 12.33 11.97
C ILE A 49 13.34 12.90 11.10
N SER A 50 14.57 12.45 11.35
CA SER A 50 15.74 12.89 10.58
C SER A 50 15.62 12.49 9.10
N ASN A 51 16.28 13.24 8.21
CA ASN A 51 16.32 12.90 6.79
C ASN A 51 16.94 11.51 6.56
N LEU A 52 17.98 11.16 7.32
CA LEU A 52 18.61 9.82 7.27
C LEU A 52 17.60 8.71 7.61
N THR A 53 16.79 8.90 8.65
CA THR A 53 15.75 7.92 9.04
C THR A 53 14.68 7.80 7.96
N ARG A 54 14.33 8.90 7.29
CA ARG A 54 13.37 8.89 6.19
C ARG A 54 13.93 8.15 4.97
N GLU A 55 15.17 8.42 4.58
CA GLU A 55 15.84 7.73 3.47
C GLU A 55 15.95 6.23 3.71
N GLN A 56 16.33 5.83 4.92
CA GLN A 56 16.36 4.42 5.33
C GLN A 56 14.97 3.76 5.34
N ALA A 57 13.92 4.51 5.66
CA ALA A 57 12.57 4.00 5.58
C ALA A 57 12.15 3.81 4.12
N VAL A 58 12.40 4.80 3.25
CA VAL A 58 12.09 4.75 1.82
C VAL A 58 12.78 3.58 1.13
N SER A 59 14.07 3.35 1.41
CA SER A 59 14.82 2.24 0.80
C SER A 59 14.22 0.86 1.11
N GLN A 60 13.52 0.71 2.23
CA GLN A 60 12.85 -0.53 2.60
C GLN A 60 11.57 -0.81 1.79
N PHE A 61 11.03 0.20 1.11
CA PHE A 61 9.83 0.10 0.25
C PHE A 61 10.16 0.21 -1.25
N GLU A 62 11.43 0.20 -1.65
CA GLU A 62 11.86 0.27 -3.07
C GLU A 62 11.19 -0.80 -3.94
N PHE A 63 10.98 -2.01 -3.41
CA PHE A 63 10.31 -3.09 -4.12
C PHE A 63 8.88 -2.72 -4.61
N ILE A 64 8.18 -1.83 -3.90
CA ILE A 64 6.85 -1.35 -4.31
C ILE A 64 7.00 -0.40 -5.52
N TYR A 65 8.02 0.46 -5.53
CA TYR A 65 8.30 1.34 -6.66
C TYR A 65 8.72 0.55 -7.91
N ASP A 66 9.49 -0.52 -7.74
CA ASP A 66 9.87 -1.41 -8.82
C ASP A 66 8.65 -2.13 -9.41
N LEU A 67 7.77 -2.65 -8.55
CA LEU A 67 6.53 -3.30 -8.97
C LEU A 67 5.59 -2.34 -9.73
N ILE A 68 5.46 -1.10 -9.25
CA ILE A 68 4.70 -0.04 -9.94
C ILE A 68 5.32 0.26 -11.31
N SER A 69 6.65 0.38 -11.37
CA SER A 69 7.36 0.67 -12.61
C SER A 69 7.19 -0.45 -13.63
N GLU A 70 7.27 -1.71 -13.19
CA GLU A 70 7.00 -2.89 -14.01
C GLU A 70 5.55 -2.92 -14.52
N ALA A 71 4.58 -2.62 -13.65
CA ALA A 71 3.17 -2.60 -14.00
C ALA A 71 2.83 -1.51 -15.03
N ILE A 72 3.47 -0.33 -14.93
CA ILE A 72 3.38 0.72 -15.95
C ILE A 72 3.99 0.23 -17.27
N GLY A 73 5.19 -0.35 -17.24
CA GLY A 73 5.89 -0.86 -18.43
C GLY A 73 5.12 -1.97 -19.16
N LYS A 74 4.31 -2.74 -18.44
CA LYS A 74 3.43 -3.80 -18.99
C LYS A 74 2.04 -3.31 -19.37
N ASN A 75 1.75 -2.01 -19.30
CA ASN A 75 0.42 -1.43 -19.55
C ASN A 75 -0.69 -1.99 -18.65
N ILE A 76 -0.36 -2.41 -17.43
CA ILE A 76 -1.34 -2.82 -16.41
C ILE A 76 -1.86 -1.56 -15.70
N LEU A 77 -0.94 -0.67 -15.32
CA LEU A 77 -1.24 0.63 -14.73
C LEU A 77 -1.16 1.75 -15.78
N LYS A 78 -1.91 2.82 -15.55
CA LYS A 78 -1.86 4.04 -16.35
C LYS A 78 -0.43 4.60 -16.37
N PRO A 79 0.04 5.17 -17.50
CA PRO A 79 1.37 5.77 -17.61
C PRO A 79 1.43 7.11 -16.87
N MET A 80 1.48 7.05 -15.55
CA MET A 80 1.55 8.19 -14.64
C MET A 80 2.87 8.20 -13.90
N ASN A 81 3.16 9.34 -13.26
CA ASN A 81 4.30 9.46 -12.37
C ASN A 81 4.24 8.38 -11.26
N LYS A 82 5.32 7.61 -11.09
CA LYS A 82 5.37 6.47 -10.15
C LYS A 82 5.26 6.92 -8.70
N GLU A 83 5.80 8.09 -8.36
CA GLU A 83 5.69 8.67 -7.02
C GLU A 83 4.23 9.01 -6.70
N PHE A 84 3.46 9.49 -7.69
CA PHE A 84 2.03 9.70 -7.55
C PHE A 84 1.25 8.39 -7.34
N ILE A 85 1.53 7.34 -8.13
CA ILE A 85 0.84 6.04 -7.95
C ILE A 85 1.17 5.45 -6.56
N SER A 86 2.42 5.56 -6.13
CA SER A 86 2.85 5.13 -4.79
C SER A 86 2.11 5.90 -3.69
N ALA A 87 2.06 7.24 -3.78
CA ALA A 87 1.34 8.07 -2.83
C ALA A 87 -0.18 7.80 -2.84
N TYR A 88 -0.77 7.51 -4.00
CA TYR A 88 -2.17 7.10 -4.12
C TYR A 88 -2.43 5.78 -3.38
N PHE A 89 -1.58 4.78 -3.60
CA PHE A 89 -1.64 3.49 -2.91
C PHE A 89 -1.49 3.64 -1.39
N GLU A 90 -0.54 4.45 -0.94
CA GLU A 90 -0.32 4.76 0.47
C GLU A 90 -1.56 5.45 1.09
N GLY A 91 -2.09 6.48 0.42
CA GLY A 91 -3.29 7.20 0.86
C GLY A 91 -4.52 6.29 1.01
N MET A 92 -4.59 5.25 0.18
CA MET A 92 -5.65 4.25 0.23
C MET A 92 -5.56 3.31 1.40
N VAL A 93 -4.35 2.84 1.71
CA VAL A 93 -4.10 2.09 2.96
C VAL A 93 -4.53 2.93 4.16
N PHE A 94 -4.10 4.20 4.20
CA PHE A 94 -4.46 5.10 5.30
C PHE A 94 -5.97 5.29 5.46
N THR A 95 -6.64 5.61 4.35
CA THR A 95 -8.09 5.87 4.33
C THR A 95 -8.87 4.65 4.79
N THR A 96 -8.52 3.47 4.29
CA THR A 96 -9.21 2.22 4.62
C THR A 96 -9.04 1.85 6.09
N ILE A 97 -7.81 1.92 6.65
CA ILE A 97 -7.59 1.62 8.07
C ILE A 97 -8.39 2.58 8.95
N GLN A 98 -8.40 3.88 8.61
CA GLN A 98 -9.13 4.88 9.37
C GLN A 98 -10.65 4.68 9.34
N TYR A 99 -11.19 4.25 8.19
CA TYR A 99 -12.60 3.90 8.04
C TYR A 99 -12.94 2.65 8.86
N LEU A 100 -12.19 1.55 8.68
CA LEU A 100 -12.45 0.27 9.34
C LEU A 100 -12.30 0.35 10.87
N ARG A 101 -11.45 1.24 11.38
CA ARG A 101 -11.35 1.49 12.83
C ARG A 101 -12.64 2.09 13.42
N LYS A 102 -13.39 2.88 12.63
CA LYS A 102 -14.68 3.45 13.04
C LYS A 102 -15.86 2.51 12.74
N HIS A 103 -15.65 1.57 11.82
CA HIS A 103 -16.66 0.64 11.32
C HIS A 103 -16.11 -0.80 11.36
N PRO A 104 -15.90 -1.37 12.57
CA PRO A 104 -15.30 -2.71 12.71
C PRO A 104 -16.18 -3.82 12.13
N ASP A 105 -17.48 -3.59 12.00
CA ASP A 105 -18.46 -4.45 11.33
C ASP A 105 -18.19 -4.60 9.83
N PHE A 106 -17.45 -3.67 9.22
CA PHE A 106 -17.03 -3.73 7.82
C PHE A 106 -15.75 -4.54 7.60
N ILE A 107 -15.07 -5.03 8.64
CA ILE A 107 -13.83 -5.79 8.51
C ILE A 107 -14.15 -7.21 8.04
N SER A 108 -14.01 -7.45 6.74
CA SER A 108 -14.07 -8.77 6.13
C SER A 108 -13.17 -8.82 4.90
N GLU A 109 -12.70 -10.03 4.56
CA GLU A 109 -11.89 -10.22 3.35
C GLU A 109 -12.63 -9.76 2.09
N GLU A 110 -13.92 -10.10 1.99
CA GLU A 110 -14.80 -9.69 0.90
C GLU A 110 -14.88 -8.17 0.73
N ASN A 111 -15.02 -7.43 1.85
CA ASN A 111 -15.07 -5.98 1.80
C ASN A 111 -13.71 -5.38 1.42
N LEU A 112 -12.60 -5.97 1.89
CA LEU A 112 -11.26 -5.52 1.53
C LEU A 112 -11.00 -5.66 0.03
N VAL A 113 -11.39 -6.79 -0.58
CA VAL A 113 -11.30 -7.01 -2.04
C VAL A 113 -12.12 -5.97 -2.79
N LYS A 114 -13.38 -5.74 -2.39
CA LYS A 114 -14.24 -4.71 -3.03
C LYS A 114 -13.65 -3.31 -2.94
N ILE A 115 -13.06 -2.96 -1.79
CA ILE A 115 -12.41 -1.66 -1.61
C ILE A 115 -11.17 -1.56 -2.52
N PHE A 116 -10.35 -2.61 -2.58
CA PHE A 116 -9.19 -2.65 -3.48
C PHE A 116 -9.60 -2.56 -4.95
N ASP A 117 -10.69 -3.19 -5.37
CA ASP A 117 -11.18 -3.09 -6.75
C ASP A 117 -11.55 -1.66 -7.14
N ILE A 118 -12.25 -0.93 -6.26
CA ILE A 118 -12.56 0.50 -6.48
C ILE A 118 -11.27 1.27 -6.71
N TYR A 119 -10.26 0.95 -5.92
CA TYR A 119 -8.98 1.65 -5.91
C TYR A 119 -8.14 1.35 -7.15
N LYS A 120 -8.01 0.06 -7.49
CA LYS A 120 -7.37 -0.48 -8.68
C LYS A 120 -7.95 0.16 -9.94
N ASN A 121 -9.28 0.22 -10.05
CA ASN A 121 -9.97 0.84 -11.19
C ASN A 121 -9.62 2.33 -11.40
N GLY A 122 -9.18 3.03 -10.34
CA GLY A 122 -8.69 4.41 -10.44
C GLY A 122 -7.37 4.54 -11.22
N ILE A 123 -6.53 3.49 -11.24
CA ILE A 123 -5.17 3.52 -11.76
C ILE A 123 -4.87 2.48 -12.86
N THR A 124 -5.77 1.55 -13.15
CA THR A 124 -5.61 0.57 -14.24
C THR A 124 -5.97 1.15 -15.61
N LEU A 125 -5.33 0.63 -16.65
CA LEU A 125 -5.76 0.85 -18.04
C LEU A 125 -7.03 0.04 -18.31
N LYS A 126 -7.99 0.63 -19.03
CA LYS A 126 -9.24 -0.02 -19.45
C LYS A 126 -9.03 -0.82 -20.73
#